data_AF-A0A2M8DDJ6-F1
#
_entry.id   AF-A0A2M8DDJ6-F1
#
_cell.length_a   1.000
_cell.length_b   1.000
_cell.length_c   1.000
_cell.angle_alpha   90.00
_cell.angle_beta   90.00
_cell.angle_gamma   90.00
#
_symmetry.space_group_name_H-M   'P 1'
#
loop_
_entity.id
_entity.type
_entity.pdbx_description
1 polymer ?
#
loop_
_entity_poly.entity_id
_entity_poly.type
_entity_poly.pdbx_seq_one_letter_code
_entity_poly.pdbx_strand_id
1 'polypeptide(L)' 'MTYNLTQDAEKQNGKAKNLARARQSLIEELDAINVYEERTQATKDEKLKKTLAHNRDEEKE' A
#
# COMPACT_ATOMS: atom_id res chain seq x y z
N MET A 1 8.47 6.32 -4.40
CA MET A 1 7.94 7.68 -4.18
C MET A 1 7.46 7.71 -2.74
N THR A 2 8.19 8.34 -1.82
CA THR A 2 7.82 8.37 -0.40
C THR A 2 6.81 9.48 -0.17
N TYR A 3 5.55 9.12 0.10
CA TYR A 3 4.50 10.06 0.47
C TYR A 3 4.69 10.51 1.92
N ASN A 4 5.74 11.30 2.16
CA ASN A 4 6.01 11.78 3.51
C ASN A 4 4.90 12.71 3.99
N LEU A 5 4.59 12.63 5.28
CA LEU A 5 3.92 13.68 6.03
C LEU A 5 4.55 15.03 5.62
N THR A 6 3.76 15.92 5.03
CA THR A 6 4.23 17.25 4.65
C THR A 6 4.81 17.94 5.89
N GLN A 7 5.76 18.87 5.72
CA GLN A 7 6.37 19.60 6.84
C GLN A 7 5.34 20.28 7.77
N ASP A 8 4.10 20.44 7.31
CA ASP A 8 2.99 20.97 8.10
C ASP A 8 2.40 19.97 9.11
N ALA A 9 2.58 18.66 8.93
CA ALA A 9 2.00 17.65 9.80
C ALA A 9 2.56 17.70 11.23
N GLU A 10 3.80 18.17 11.42
CA GLU A 10 4.35 18.39 12.76
C GLU A 10 3.60 19.48 13.53
N LYS A 11 3.07 20.48 12.81
CA LYS A 11 2.27 21.61 13.34
C LYS A 11 0.77 21.29 13.50
N GLN A 12 0.34 20.10 13.09
CA GLN A 12 -1.07 19.70 13.17
C GLN A 12 -1.43 19.10 14.55
N ASN A 13 -2.70 19.23 14.94
CA ASN A 13 -3.22 18.62 16.17
C ASN A 13 -3.21 17.07 16.09
N GLY A 14 -3.39 16.40 17.23
CA GLY A 14 -3.30 14.93 17.30
C GLY A 14 -4.24 14.18 16.33
N LYS A 15 -5.44 14.71 16.08
CA LYS A 15 -6.40 14.12 15.14
C LYS A 15 -5.88 14.14 13.70
N ALA A 16 -5.35 15.28 13.27
CA ALA A 16 -4.83 15.44 11.92
C ALA A 16 -3.57 14.57 11.67
N LYS A 17 -2.71 14.40 12.68
CA LYS A 17 -1.59 13.43 12.62
C LYS A 17 -2.08 11.99 12.43
N ASN A 18 -3.14 11.58 13.13
CA ASN A 18 -3.70 10.23 12.98
C ASN A 18 -4.31 10.00 11.61
N LEU A 19 -5.05 10.98 11.07
CA LEU A 19 -5.60 10.92 9.71
C LEU A 19 -4.51 10.83 8.65
N ALA A 20 -3.40 11.56 8.83
CA ALA A 20 -2.28 11.51 7.90
C ALA A 20 -1.56 10.16 7.92
N ARG A 21 -1.44 9.51 9.09
CA ARG A 21 -0.92 8.14 9.19
C ARG A 21 -1.85 7.13 8.52
N ALA A 22 -3.15 7.18 8.81
CA ALA A 22 -4.14 6.31 8.16
C ALA A 22 -4.13 6.46 6.64
N ARG A 23 -4.07 7.70 6.13
CA ARG A 23 -3.92 7.94 4.69
C ARG A 23 -2.64 7.31 4.14
N GLN A 24 -1.52 7.42 4.86
CA GLN A 24 -0.26 6.86 4.41
C GLN A 24 -0.30 5.32 4.34
N SER A 25 -0.89 4.67 5.35
CA SER A 25 -1.10 3.21 5.33
C SER A 25 -1.94 2.78 4.13
N LEU A 26 -3.05 3.47 3.85
CA LEU A 26 -3.89 3.17 2.68
C LEU A 26 -3.15 3.34 1.35
N ILE A 27 -2.27 4.35 1.24
CA ILE A 27 -1.44 4.53 0.05
C ILE A 27 -0.47 3.36 -0.13
N GLU A 28 0.15 2.90 0.96
CA GLU A 28 1.09 1.78 0.93
C GLU A 28 0.41 0.47 0.54
N GLU A 29 -0.78 0.20 1.06
CA GLU A 29 -1.61 -0.97 0.70
C GLU A 29 -2.02 -0.92 -0.79
N LEU A 30 -2.46 0.25 -1.29
CA LEU A 30 -2.79 0.42 -2.71
C LEU A 30 -1.58 0.25 -3.64
N ASP A 31 -0.41 0.75 -3.26
CA ASP A 31 0.84 0.55 -4.00
C ASP A 31 1.23 -0.94 -3.98
N ALA A 32 1.05 -1.63 -2.86
CA ALA A 32 1.30 -3.07 -2.75
C ALA A 32 0.37 -3.87 -3.68
N ILE A 33 -0.92 -3.55 -3.73
CA ILE A 33 -1.89 -4.15 -4.66
C ILE A 33 -1.42 -4.01 -6.10
N ASN A 34 -0.99 -2.81 -6.51
CA ASN A 34 -0.51 -2.55 -7.86
C ASN A 34 0.73 -3.39 -8.20
N VAL A 35 1.69 -3.46 -7.28
CA VAL A 35 2.92 -4.25 -7.45
C VAL A 35 2.61 -5.74 -7.55
N TYR A 36 1.71 -6.27 -6.72
CA TYR A 36 1.31 -7.68 -6.81
C TYR A 36 0.59 -7.98 -8.13
N GLU A 37 -0.28 -7.09 -8.61
CA GLU A 37 -0.96 -7.25 -9.89
C GLU A 37 0.04 -7.30 -11.05
N GLU A 38 0.97 -6.35 -11.11
CA GLU A 38 2.02 -6.31 -12.15
C GLU A 38 2.85 -7.60 -12.15
N ARG A 39 3.28 -8.07 -10.97
CA ARG A 39 4.06 -9.31 -10.84
C ARG A 39 3.25 -10.55 -11.20
N THR A 40 1.96 -10.56 -10.87
CA THR A 40 1.04 -11.66 -11.23
C THR A 40 0.86 -11.75 -12.75
N GLN A 41 0.85 -10.62 -13.45
CA GLN A 41 0.78 -10.57 -14.91
C GLN A 41 2.11 -10.93 -15.58
N ALA A 42 3.24 -10.56 -14.97
CA ALA A 42 4.58 -10.81 -15.53
C ALA A 42 5.10 -12.24 -15.31
N THR A 43 4.66 -12.93 -14.26
CA THR A 43 5.16 -14.27 -13.92
C THR A 43 4.58 -15.38 -14.81
N LYS A 44 5.42 -16.38 -15.13
CA LYS A 44 5.02 -17.63 -15.79
C LYS A 44 4.91 -18.81 -14.83
N ASP A 45 5.29 -18.64 -13.57
CA ASP A 45 5.19 -19.67 -12.54
C ASP A 45 3.81 -19.62 -11.88
N GLU A 46 3.00 -20.65 -12.13
CA GLU A 46 1.63 -20.77 -11.62
C GLU A 46 1.55 -20.86 -10.08
N LYS A 47 2.56 -21.43 -9.42
CA LYS A 47 2.59 -21.49 -7.95
C LYS A 47 2.84 -20.09 -7.39
N LEU A 48 3.81 -19.38 -7.96
CA LEU A 48 4.10 -18.01 -7.57
C LEU A 48 2.91 -17.08 -7.86
N LYS A 49 2.24 -17.25 -9.00
CA LYS A 49 1.05 -16.47 -9.37
C LYS A 49 -0.06 -16.57 -8.32
N LYS A 50 -0.31 -17.78 -7.80
CA LYS A 50 -1.29 -18.00 -6.72
C LYS A 50 -0.90 -17.28 -5.43
N THR A 51 0.37 -17.33 -5.04
CA THR A 51 0.86 -16.62 -3.85
C THR A 51 0.73 -15.11 -4.02
N LEU A 52 1.12 -14.55 -5.17
CA LEU A 52 1.00 -13.12 -5.43
C LEU A 52 -0.46 -12.64 -5.45
N ALA A 53 -1.37 -13.42 -6.05
CA ALA A 53 -2.79 -13.11 -6.07
C ALA A 53 -3.43 -13.16 -4.67
N HIS A 54 -3.04 -14.13 -3.84
CA HIS A 54 -3.48 -14.21 -2.45
C HIS A 54 -3.06 -12.97 -1.67
N ASN A 55 -1.76 -12.63 -1.68
CA ASN A 55 -1.26 -11.46 -0.95
C ASN A 55 -1.93 -10.17 -1.45
N ARG A 56 -2.10 -9.99 -2.76
CA ARG A 56 -2.82 -8.84 -3.34
C ARG A 56 -4.23 -8.69 -2.76
N ASP A 57 -4.91 -9.80 -2.54
CA ASP A 57 -6.29 -9.79 -2.05
C ASP A 57 -6.33 -9.57 -0.53
N GLU A 58 -5.31 -9.98 0.22
CA GLU A 58 -5.14 -9.62 1.64
C GLU A 58 -4.89 -8.11 1.83
N GLU A 59 -4.10 -7.45 0.97
CA GLU A 59 -3.88 -6.00 1.07
C GLU A 59 -5.13 -5.15 0.79
N LYS A 60 -6.26 -5.76 0.39
CA LYS A 60 -7.55 -5.08 0.16
C LYS A 60 -8.48 -5.11 1.37
N GLU A 61 -8.19 -5.94 2.37
CA GLU A 61 -9.02 -6.11 3.58
C GLU A 61 -8.89 -4.91 4.54
#